data_AF-A0A3M1EPA1-F1
#
_entry.id   AF-A0A3M1EPA1-F1
#
_cell.length_a   1.000
_cell.length_b   1.000
_cell.length_c   1.000
_cell.angle_alpha   90.00
_cell.angle_beta   90.00
_cell.angle_gamma   90.00
#
_symmetry.space_group_name_H-M   'P 1'
#
loop_
_entity.id
_entity.type
_entity.pdbx_description
1 polymer ?
#
loop_
_entity_poly.entity_id
_entity_poly.type
_entity_poly.pdbx_seq_one_letter_code
_entity_poly.pdbx_strand_id
1 'polypeptide(L)'
;LTVGPDGMLYVVTTGDFDTRMGELERIDPQGGTIDKRFAVGGAPGSLTIDATCNKAYLGGGFGGHLFVVDLTTDEVRFDAQTPLSLTDTPGDFIPALHAWEGRIHAVAWASNALIELDCASDTVTERFTVGDHPADVAIRRSGSR
;
A
#
# COMPACT_ATOMS: atom_id res chain seq x y z
N LEU A 1 -7.58 -5.78 -3.29
CA LEU A 1 -7.24 -6.57 -4.49
C LEU A 1 -6.83 -5.60 -5.59
N THR A 2 -5.76 -5.90 -6.32
CA THR A 2 -5.38 -5.19 -7.54
C THR A 2 -4.74 -6.17 -8.54
N VAL A 3 -4.58 -5.77 -9.78
CA VAL A 3 -3.86 -6.54 -10.81
C VAL A 3 -2.46 -5.95 -10.96
N GLY A 4 -1.43 -6.80 -10.88
CA GLY A 4 -0.05 -6.38 -11.10
C GLY A 4 0.30 -6.21 -12.58
N PRO A 5 1.43 -5.56 -12.90
CA PRO A 5 1.91 -5.44 -14.28
C PRO A 5 2.29 -6.79 -14.92
N ASP A 6 2.50 -7.81 -14.10
CA ASP A 6 2.71 -9.21 -14.49
C ASP A 6 1.41 -9.95 -14.85
N GLY A 7 0.25 -9.31 -14.68
CA GLY A 7 -1.07 -9.91 -14.92
C GLY A 7 -1.59 -10.76 -13.75
N MET A 8 -0.85 -10.85 -12.65
CA MET A 8 -1.26 -11.60 -11.47
C MET A 8 -2.25 -10.80 -10.62
N LEU A 9 -3.08 -11.51 -9.85
CA LEU A 9 -3.93 -10.88 -8.86
C LEU A 9 -3.16 -10.74 -7.55
N TYR A 10 -3.22 -9.55 -6.95
CA TYR A 10 -2.61 -9.26 -5.67
C TYR A 10 -3.68 -8.93 -4.65
N VAL A 11 -3.78 -9.76 -3.61
CA VAL A 11 -4.77 -9.62 -2.54
C VAL A 11 -4.05 -9.31 -1.25
N VAL A 12 -4.46 -8.22 -0.60
CA VAL A 12 -4.07 -7.97 0.79
C VAL A 12 -5.00 -8.75 1.71
N THR A 13 -4.42 -9.44 2.67
CA THR A 13 -5.13 -10.17 3.71
C THR A 13 -4.74 -9.61 5.06
N THR A 14 -5.73 -9.22 5.87
CA THR A 14 -5.49 -8.55 7.15
C THR A 14 -5.03 -9.51 8.26
N GLY A 15 -5.22 -10.82 8.07
CA GLY A 15 -4.99 -11.81 9.11
C GLY A 15 -6.22 -12.02 10.02
N ASP A 16 -6.01 -12.57 11.21
CA ASP A 16 -7.05 -12.80 12.23
C ASP A 16 -6.96 -11.86 13.44
N PHE A 17 -6.07 -10.87 13.38
CA PHE A 17 -5.75 -9.94 14.47
C PHE A 17 -5.16 -10.60 15.74
N ASP A 18 -4.71 -11.85 15.65
CA ASP A 18 -4.13 -12.61 16.76
C ASP A 18 -2.95 -13.47 16.27
N THR A 19 -3.22 -14.70 15.82
CA THR A 19 -2.19 -15.70 15.50
C THR A 19 -1.73 -15.66 14.04
N ARG A 20 -2.59 -15.21 13.13
CA ARG A 20 -2.30 -15.08 11.71
C ARG A 20 -2.11 -13.62 11.37
N MET A 21 -0.87 -13.30 11.04
CA MET A 21 -0.49 -11.96 10.61
C MET A 21 -0.94 -11.67 9.18
N GLY A 22 -0.99 -10.39 8.83
CA GLY A 22 -1.33 -9.94 7.49
C GLY A 22 -0.29 -10.31 6.42
N GLU A 23 -0.80 -10.57 5.22
CA GLU A 23 0.00 -11.01 4.07
C GLU A 23 -0.46 -10.30 2.79
N LEU A 24 0.46 -10.12 1.85
CA LEU A 24 0.14 -9.94 0.44
C LEU A 24 0.16 -11.32 -0.22
N GLU A 25 -0.89 -11.69 -0.94
CA GLU A 25 -0.94 -12.93 -1.73
C GLU A 25 -0.92 -12.58 -3.22
N ARG A 26 0.02 -13.19 -3.97
CA ARG A 26 0.07 -13.18 -5.43
C ARG A 26 -0.58 -14.45 -5.95
N ILE A 27 -1.59 -14.30 -6.80
CA ILE A 27 -2.48 -15.38 -7.26
C ILE A 27 -2.45 -15.42 -8.79
N ASP A 28 -2.27 -16.62 -9.34
CA ASP A 28 -2.43 -16.86 -10.77
C ASP A 28 -3.93 -16.90 -11.11
N PRO A 29 -4.48 -15.92 -11.85
CA PRO A 29 -5.89 -15.91 -12.21
C PRO A 29 -6.28 -17.04 -13.18
N GLN A 30 -5.34 -17.63 -13.92
CA GLN A 30 -5.64 -18.70 -14.87
C GLN A 30 -5.77 -20.05 -14.18
N GLY A 31 -4.85 -20.34 -13.24
CA GLY A 31 -4.87 -21.57 -12.44
C GLY A 31 -5.75 -21.50 -11.19
N GLY A 32 -6.08 -20.31 -10.70
CA GLY A 32 -6.82 -20.12 -9.45
C GLY A 32 -6.00 -20.51 -8.20
N THR A 33 -4.68 -20.49 -8.30
CA THR A 33 -3.75 -20.90 -7.22
C THR A 33 -2.94 -19.72 -6.70
N ILE A 34 -2.63 -19.75 -5.40
CA ILE A 34 -1.67 -18.82 -4.80
C ILE A 34 -0.27 -19.19 -5.29
N ASP A 35 0.36 -18.29 -6.03
CA ASP A 35 1.75 -18.40 -6.46
C ASP A 35 2.70 -18.12 -5.30
N LYS A 36 2.44 -17.04 -4.55
CA LYS A 36 3.31 -16.59 -3.46
C LYS A 36 2.56 -15.86 -2.37
N ARG A 37 3.06 -16.00 -1.13
CA ARG A 37 2.65 -15.21 0.03
C ARG A 37 3.82 -14.40 0.54
N PHE A 38 3.58 -13.12 0.82
CA PHE A 38 4.54 -12.21 1.42
C PHE A 38 4.04 -11.84 2.82
N ALA A 39 4.73 -12.34 3.84
CA ALA A 39 4.40 -12.06 5.24
C ALA A 39 4.85 -10.64 5.59
N VAL A 40 3.96 -9.67 5.44
CA VAL A 40 4.21 -8.27 5.81
C VAL A 40 3.97 -8.00 7.29
N GLY A 41 3.20 -8.86 7.97
CA GLY A 41 2.87 -8.67 9.37
C GLY A 41 1.65 -7.78 9.59
N GLY A 42 1.32 -7.53 10.86
CA GLY A 42 0.32 -6.53 11.26
C GLY A 42 -1.07 -6.79 10.68
N ALA A 43 -1.82 -5.71 10.49
CA ALA A 43 -3.21 -5.73 10.00
C ALA A 43 -3.37 -4.83 8.76
N PRO A 44 -2.78 -5.16 7.60
CA PRO A 44 -2.89 -4.35 6.39
C PRO A 44 -4.33 -4.33 5.85
N GLY A 45 -4.73 -3.21 5.26
CA GLY A 45 -6.11 -3.00 4.78
C GLY A 45 -6.23 -2.54 3.32
N SER A 46 -5.47 -1.53 2.93
CA SER A 46 -5.48 -0.99 1.57
C SER A 46 -4.27 -1.50 0.76
N LEU A 47 -4.38 -1.48 -0.57
CA LEU A 47 -3.34 -1.98 -1.47
C LEU A 47 -3.32 -1.19 -2.77
N THR A 48 -2.13 -0.76 -3.19
CA THR A 48 -1.85 -0.30 -4.55
C THR A 48 -0.55 -0.92 -5.06
N ILE A 49 -0.40 -1.02 -6.37
CA ILE A 49 0.86 -1.40 -7.02
C ILE A 49 1.31 -0.25 -7.91
N ASP A 50 2.56 0.17 -7.74
CA ASP A 50 3.20 1.06 -8.69
C ASP A 50 3.95 0.25 -9.74
N ALA A 51 3.55 0.38 -11.00
CA ALA A 51 4.15 -0.36 -12.10
C ALA A 51 5.51 0.22 -12.54
N THR A 52 5.84 1.46 -12.16
CA THR A 52 7.12 2.09 -12.51
C THR A 52 8.27 1.52 -11.69
N CYS A 53 8.08 1.40 -10.38
CA CYS A 53 9.02 0.76 -9.46
C CYS A 53 8.79 -0.74 -9.26
N ASN A 54 7.67 -1.27 -9.76
CA ASN A 54 7.23 -2.65 -9.54
C ASN A 54 7.18 -3.02 -8.05
N LYS A 55 6.53 -2.16 -7.25
CA LYS A 55 6.36 -2.32 -5.80
C LYS A 55 4.89 -2.34 -5.42
N ALA A 56 4.53 -3.19 -4.46
CA ALA A 56 3.24 -3.17 -3.81
C ALA A 56 3.32 -2.37 -2.50
N TYR A 57 2.42 -1.42 -2.31
CA TYR A 57 2.27 -0.64 -1.09
C TYR A 57 0.97 -1.03 -0.40
N LEU A 58 1.06 -1.40 0.87
CA LEU A 58 -0.07 -1.81 1.68
C LEU A 58 -0.26 -0.82 2.83
N GLY A 59 -1.48 -0.34 3.03
CA GLY A 59 -1.78 0.56 4.13
C GLY A 59 -1.86 -0.21 5.44
N GLY A 60 -1.06 0.19 6.43
CA GLY A 60 -1.12 -0.36 7.78
C GLY A 60 -2.46 -0.04 8.43
N GLY A 61 -3.12 -1.07 8.98
CA GLY A 61 -4.25 -0.89 9.87
C GLY A 61 -3.76 -0.47 11.26
N PHE A 62 -4.36 0.58 11.80
CA PHE A 62 -4.08 1.10 13.15
C PHE A 62 -2.68 1.70 13.37
N GLY A 63 -1.99 2.07 12.28
CA GLY A 63 -0.89 3.02 12.32
C GLY A 63 -0.77 3.76 10.99
N GLY A 64 -0.43 5.05 11.02
CA GLY A 64 -0.22 5.86 9.82
C GLY A 64 1.11 5.53 9.13
N HIS A 65 1.22 4.30 8.64
CA HIS A 65 2.40 3.74 8.00
C HIS A 65 2.02 2.82 6.84
N LEU A 66 3.00 2.45 6.03
CA LEU A 66 2.87 1.49 4.94
C LEU A 66 3.76 0.26 5.18
N PHE A 67 3.33 -0.87 4.61
CA PHE A 67 4.20 -1.99 4.28
C PHE A 67 4.51 -1.95 2.79
N VAL A 68 5.68 -2.45 2.40
CA VAL A 68 6.11 -2.42 1.00
C VAL A 68 6.75 -3.74 0.61
N VAL A 69 6.34 -4.27 -0.53
CA VAL A 69 6.92 -5.46 -1.15
C VAL A 69 7.52 -5.06 -2.50
N ASP A 70 8.79 -5.37 -2.70
CA ASP A 70 9.44 -5.28 -4.01
C ASP A 70 9.06 -6.52 -4.82
N LEU A 71 8.29 -6.33 -5.91
CA LEU A 71 7.79 -7.42 -6.73
C LEU A 71 8.82 -7.89 -7.77
N THR A 72 9.94 -7.17 -7.91
CA THR A 72 11.04 -7.58 -8.80
C THR A 72 11.92 -8.58 -8.09
N THR A 73 12.25 -8.33 -6.82
CA THR A 73 13.07 -9.22 -5.99
C THR A 73 12.25 -10.19 -5.13
N ASP A 74 10.93 -9.98 -5.06
CA ASP A 74 10.02 -10.67 -4.15
C ASP A 74 10.39 -10.49 -2.66
N GLU A 75 10.95 -9.33 -2.30
CA GLU A 75 11.37 -9.01 -0.93
C GLU A 75 10.37 -8.11 -0.21
N VAL A 76 10.08 -8.40 1.07
CA VAL A 76 9.37 -7.47 1.95
C VAL A 76 10.35 -6.41 2.43
N ARG A 77 10.19 -5.17 1.95
CA ARG A 77 11.10 -4.05 2.25
C ARG A 77 10.77 -3.37 3.57
N PHE A 78 9.48 -3.25 3.86
CA PHE A 78 8.95 -2.70 5.11
C PHE A 78 7.85 -3.63 5.61
N ASP A 79 8.02 -4.14 6.82
CA ASP A 79 7.13 -5.07 7.50
C ASP A 79 6.56 -4.46 8.79
N ALA A 80 5.82 -5.22 9.58
CA ALA A 80 5.24 -4.77 10.84
C ALA A 80 6.28 -4.40 11.92
N GLN A 81 7.50 -4.92 11.82
CA GLN A 81 8.59 -4.64 12.75
C GLN A 81 9.29 -3.33 12.40
N THR A 82 9.38 -3.03 11.10
CA THR A 82 10.02 -1.85 10.54
C THR A 82 9.17 -1.23 9.43
N PRO A 83 8.00 -0.68 9.77
CA PRO A 83 7.09 -0.14 8.75
C PRO A 83 7.59 1.21 8.22
N LEU A 84 7.12 1.59 7.03
CA LEU A 84 7.37 2.91 6.47
C LEU A 84 6.41 3.94 7.11
N SER A 85 6.88 4.62 8.16
CA SER A 85 6.08 5.63 8.88
C SER A 85 5.75 6.85 8.01
N LEU A 86 4.47 7.22 7.94
CA LEU A 86 4.00 8.42 7.25
C LEU A 86 3.62 9.54 8.22
N THR A 87 3.06 9.17 9.38
CA THR A 87 2.55 10.07 10.41
C THR A 87 2.85 9.54 11.80
N ASP A 88 2.91 10.44 12.78
CA ASP A 88 3.05 10.11 14.20
C ASP A 88 1.71 10.24 14.98
N THR A 89 0.59 10.43 14.26
CA THR A 89 -0.74 10.62 14.86
C THR A 89 -1.25 9.30 15.46
N PRO A 90 -1.57 9.25 16.76
CA PRO A 90 -2.07 8.03 17.39
C PRO A 90 -3.40 7.57 16.79
N GLY A 91 -3.49 6.28 16.46
CA GLY A 91 -4.70 5.69 15.88
C GLY A 91 -4.94 6.03 14.42
N ASP A 92 -4.00 6.71 13.75
CA ASP A 92 -4.07 6.91 12.31
C ASP A 92 -4.02 5.58 11.56
N PHE A 93 -4.58 5.55 10.36
CA PHE A 93 -4.51 4.42 9.45
C PHE A 93 -4.67 4.91 8.01
N ILE A 94 -4.30 4.04 7.06
CA ILE A 94 -4.29 4.38 5.64
C ILE A 94 -5.45 3.67 4.91
N PRO A 95 -6.66 4.27 4.84
CA PRO A 95 -7.83 3.62 4.26
C PRO A 95 -7.71 3.39 2.75
N ALA A 96 -6.99 4.25 2.04
CA ALA A 96 -6.83 4.14 0.61
C ALA A 96 -5.45 4.58 0.13
N LEU A 97 -5.07 3.99 -0.99
CA LEU A 97 -3.80 4.22 -1.67
C LEU A 97 -4.07 4.30 -3.18
N HIS A 98 -3.32 5.15 -3.87
CA HIS A 98 -3.28 5.14 -5.32
C HIS A 98 -1.85 5.38 -5.80
N ALA A 99 -1.37 4.53 -6.70
CA ALA A 99 -0.06 4.68 -7.34
C ALA A 99 -0.20 5.09 -8.81
N TRP A 100 0.64 6.02 -9.25
CA TRP A 100 0.72 6.41 -10.65
C TRP A 100 2.08 7.00 -10.99
N GLU A 101 2.72 6.45 -12.02
CA GLU A 101 3.99 6.95 -12.59
C GLU A 101 5.08 7.22 -11.54
N GLY A 102 5.24 6.27 -10.61
CA GLY A 102 6.25 6.32 -9.58
C GLY A 102 5.90 7.15 -8.34
N ARG A 103 4.67 7.69 -8.28
CA ARG A 103 4.15 8.40 -7.11
C ARG A 103 3.09 7.60 -6.40
N ILE A 104 3.20 7.54 -5.08
CA ILE A 104 2.21 6.90 -4.21
C ILE A 104 1.46 7.96 -3.45
N HIS A 105 0.14 7.88 -3.44
CA HIS A 105 -0.73 8.78 -2.72
C HIS A 105 -1.44 8.00 -1.64
N ALA A 106 -1.22 8.37 -0.38
CA ALA A 106 -1.81 7.77 0.80
C ALA A 106 -2.71 8.78 1.51
N VAL A 107 -3.95 8.39 1.81
CA VAL A 107 -4.81 9.17 2.70
C VAL A 107 -4.52 8.76 4.14
N ALA A 108 -4.25 9.74 4.99
CA ALA A 108 -4.03 9.56 6.42
C ALA A 108 -5.29 10.04 7.16
N TRP A 109 -6.04 9.08 7.69
CA TRP A 109 -7.39 9.28 8.20
C TRP A 109 -7.44 10.20 9.41
N ALA A 110 -6.62 9.97 10.43
CA ALA A 110 -6.62 10.80 11.64
C ALA A 110 -5.85 12.11 11.45
N SER A 111 -4.85 12.11 10.56
CA SER A 111 -4.06 13.30 10.25
C SER A 111 -4.74 14.29 9.30
N ASN A 112 -5.93 13.97 8.77
CA ASN A 112 -6.65 14.78 7.79
C ASN A 112 -5.74 15.19 6.61
N ALA A 113 -4.97 14.23 6.09
CA ALA A 113 -3.92 14.51 5.11
C ALA A 113 -3.93 13.57 3.90
N LEU A 114 -3.52 14.12 2.77
CA LEU A 114 -3.03 13.36 1.61
C LEU A 114 -1.51 13.44 1.61
N ILE A 115 -0.84 12.30 1.54
CA ILE A 115 0.62 12.19 1.59
C ILE A 115 1.11 11.60 0.28
N GLU A 116 2.01 12.31 -0.41
CA GLU A 116 2.68 11.82 -1.61
C GLU A 116 4.03 11.20 -1.24
N LEU A 117 4.39 10.08 -1.86
CA LEU A 117 5.70 9.44 -1.77
C LEU A 117 6.31 9.20 -3.16
N ASP A 118 7.63 9.24 -3.22
CA ASP A 118 8.42 8.74 -4.35
C ASP A 118 8.72 7.24 -4.18
N CYS A 119 8.37 6.42 -5.17
CA CYS A 119 8.53 4.98 -5.08
C CYS A 119 9.97 4.50 -5.17
N ALA A 120 10.87 5.28 -5.78
CA ALA A 120 12.26 4.88 -5.98
C ALA A 120 13.02 4.91 -4.66
N SER A 121 12.78 5.95 -3.86
CA SER A 121 13.39 6.19 -2.56
C SER A 121 12.56 5.72 -1.37
N ASP A 122 11.26 5.44 -1.57
CA ASP A 122 10.28 5.17 -0.51
C ASP A 122 10.23 6.32 0.52
N THR A 123 10.30 7.57 0.05
CA THR A 123 10.28 8.77 0.90
C THR A 123 9.08 9.67 0.61
N VAL A 124 8.59 10.34 1.65
CA VAL A 124 7.51 11.32 1.54
C VAL A 124 8.02 12.56 0.80
N THR A 125 7.36 12.92 -0.30
CA THR A 125 7.68 14.10 -1.12
C THR A 125 6.84 15.30 -0.70
N GLU A 126 5.54 15.09 -0.48
CA GLU A 126 4.59 16.17 -0.16
C GLU A 126 3.52 15.74 0.84
N ARG A 127 2.96 16.72 1.55
CA ARG A 127 1.81 16.56 2.45
C ARG A 127 0.81 17.68 2.22
N PHE A 128 -0.44 17.30 2.02
CA PHE A 128 -1.55 18.22 1.84
C PHE A 128 -2.56 18.03 2.96
N THR A 129 -2.91 19.10 3.65
CA THR A 129 -4.07 19.09 4.55
C THR A 129 -5.34 19.04 3.72
N VAL A 130 -6.22 18.11 4.04
CA VAL A 130 -7.54 17.95 3.41
C VAL A 130 -8.64 18.08 4.47
N GLY A 131 -9.88 17.77 4.10
CA GLY A 131 -10.99 17.71 5.05
C GLY A 131 -10.85 16.60 6.09
N ASP A 132 -11.79 16.56 7.01
CA ASP A 132 -11.76 15.60 8.11
C ASP A 132 -11.93 14.16 7.63
N HIS A 133 -11.10 13.26 8.16
CA HIS A 133 -11.21 11.81 8.00
C HIS A 133 -11.33 11.35 6.53
N PRO A 134 -10.34 11.69 5.67
CA PRO A 134 -10.37 11.30 4.26
C PRO A 134 -10.41 9.78 4.12
N ALA A 135 -11.26 9.30 3.20
CA ALA A 135 -11.55 7.88 3.06
C ALA A 135 -11.01 7.26 1.77
N ASP A 136 -10.81 8.05 0.71
CA ASP A 136 -10.44 7.53 -0.60
C ASP A 136 -9.57 8.51 -1.41
N VAL A 137 -8.83 7.98 -2.38
CA VAL A 137 -8.01 8.75 -3.32
C VAL A 137 -8.01 8.10 -4.70
N ALA A 138 -8.24 8.93 -5.72
CA ALA A 138 -8.16 8.53 -7.11
C ALA A 138 -7.43 9.57 -7.94
N ILE A 139 -6.60 9.11 -8.88
CA ILE A 139 -5.88 9.97 -9.81
C ILE A 139 -6.58 9.93 -11.16
N ARG A 140 -6.91 11.12 -11.69
CA ARG A 140 -7.39 11.25 -13.06
C ARG A 140 -6.20 11.41 -13.99
N ARG A 141 -6.09 10.51 -14.98
CA ARG A 141 -5.17 10.69 -16.11
C ARG A 141 -5.56 11.95 -16.88
N SER A 142 -4.69 12.95 -16.94
CA SER A 142 -4.85 13.99 -17.96
C SER A 142 -4.37 13.39 -19.26
N GLY A 143 -5.30 13.03 -20.15
CA GLY A 143 -4.92 12.79 -21.55
C GLY A 143 -4.23 14.05 -22.07
N SER A 144 -3.03 13.90 -22.64
CA SER A 144 -2.52 14.91 -23.55
C SER A 144 -3.60 15.15 -24.62
N ARG A 145 -4.00 16.41 -24.77
CA ARG A 145 -4.74 16.85 -25.96
C ARG A 145 -3.87 16.68 -27.19
#